data_AF-A0A0U1B7I1-F1
#
_entry.id   AF-A0A0U1B7I1-F1
#
_cell.length_a   1.000
_cell.length_b   1.000
_cell.length_c   1.000
_cell.angle_alpha   90.00
_cell.angle_beta   90.00
_cell.angle_gamma   90.00
#
_symmetry.space_group_name_H-M   'P 1'
#
loop_
_entity.id
_entity.type
_entity.pdbx_description
1 polymer ?
#
loop_
_entity_poly.entity_id
_entity_poly.type
_entity_poly.pdbx_seq_one_letter_code
_entity_poly.pdbx_strand_id
1 'polypeptide(L)'
;MTTHMTEKASQGSGDPTLDIDELRKEIDRLDAEILAAIKRRTEVSREIGKARMASGGPRLVHSREMKVLERYSELGQEGHTLAMLLLRLGRGRLGH
;
A
#
# COMPACT_ATOMS: atom_id res chain seq x y z
N MET A 1 -24.62 50.59 -37.05
CA MET A 1 -24.82 50.02 -35.71
C MET A 1 -24.60 48.52 -35.81
N THR A 2 -23.38 48.09 -35.50
CA THR A 2 -22.92 46.72 -35.66
C THR A 2 -23.33 45.93 -34.42
N THR A 3 -24.19 44.92 -34.60
CA THR A 3 -24.62 44.04 -33.52
C THR A 3 -23.52 43.02 -33.28
N HIS A 4 -22.98 43.00 -32.06
CA HIS A 4 -21.91 42.10 -31.65
C HIS A 4 -22.38 40.64 -31.68
N MET A 5 -21.62 39.82 -32.43
CA MET A 5 -21.56 38.37 -32.29
C MET A 5 -21.23 38.01 -30.84
N THR A 6 -22.10 37.27 -30.17
CA THR A 6 -21.70 36.43 -29.03
C THR A 6 -21.00 35.19 -29.57
N GLU A 7 -19.67 35.27 -29.68
CA GLU A 7 -18.82 34.10 -29.86
C GLU A 7 -18.83 33.30 -28.55
N LYS A 8 -19.53 32.16 -28.60
CA LYS A 8 -19.36 31.10 -27.62
C LYS A 8 -17.98 30.49 -27.87
N ALA A 9 -16.97 30.93 -27.13
CA ALA A 9 -15.64 30.34 -27.18
C ALA A 9 -15.73 28.87 -26.77
N SER A 10 -15.64 28.01 -27.78
CA SER A 10 -15.60 26.57 -27.71
C SER A 10 -14.19 26.11 -27.34
N GLN A 11 -14.15 25.21 -26.35
CA GLN A 11 -13.17 24.14 -26.16
C GLN A 11 -11.71 24.53 -25.97
N GLY A 12 -11.27 24.43 -24.71
CA GLY A 12 -9.88 24.26 -24.35
C GLY A 12 -9.35 22.95 -24.93
N SER A 13 -8.32 23.11 -25.75
CA SER A 13 -7.49 22.13 -26.42
C SER A 13 -6.95 21.03 -25.51
N GLY A 14 -6.93 19.81 -26.03
CA GLY A 14 -6.44 18.61 -25.37
C GLY A 14 -4.95 18.64 -25.03
N ASP A 15 -4.70 18.29 -23.78
CA ASP A 15 -3.62 17.45 -23.29
C ASP A 15 -4.32 16.49 -22.31
N PRO A 16 -4.16 15.16 -22.34
CA PRO A 16 -4.75 14.29 -21.33
C PRO A 16 -3.95 14.44 -20.04
N THR A 17 -3.94 15.65 -19.49
CA THR A 17 -3.67 15.85 -18.08
C THR A 17 -4.79 15.12 -17.38
N LEU A 18 -4.49 13.91 -16.89
CA LEU A 18 -5.41 13.18 -16.03
C LEU A 18 -5.89 14.19 -14.98
N ASP A 19 -7.21 14.38 -14.93
CA ASP A 19 -7.82 15.28 -13.97
C ASP A 19 -7.32 14.88 -12.58
N ILE A 20 -6.83 15.86 -11.81
CA ILE A 20 -6.31 15.64 -10.46
C ILE A 20 -7.34 14.88 -9.62
N ASP A 21 -8.64 15.11 -9.85
CA ASP A 21 -9.70 14.41 -9.15
C ASP A 21 -9.84 12.95 -9.58
N GLU A 22 -9.55 12.60 -10.82
CA GLU A 22 -9.49 11.20 -11.27
C GLU A 22 -8.27 10.47 -10.71
N LEU A 23 -7.11 11.13 -10.66
CA LEU A 23 -5.90 10.58 -10.02
C LEU A 23 -6.10 10.32 -8.53
N ARG A 24 -6.80 11.21 -7.83
CA ARG A 24 -7.14 11.03 -6.41
C ARG A 24 -8.08 9.84 -6.20
N LYS A 25 -9.11 9.68 -7.03
CA LYS A 25 -9.98 8.50 -6.98
C LYS A 25 -9.20 7.22 -7.23
N GLU A 26 -8.19 7.25 -8.08
CA GLU A 26 -7.30 6.10 -8.29
C GLU A 26 -6.47 5.78 -7.05
N ILE A 27 -5.88 6.79 -6.39
CA ILE A 27 -5.19 6.62 -5.11
C ILE A 27 -6.13 6.03 -4.05
N ASP A 28 -7.35 6.55 -3.91
CA ASP A 28 -8.31 6.05 -2.92
C ASP A 28 -8.65 4.57 -3.16
N ARG A 29 -8.77 4.14 -4.42
CA ARG A 29 -8.97 2.72 -4.77
C ARG A 29 -7.75 1.88 -4.40
N LEU A 30 -6.55 2.33 -4.76
CA LEU A 30 -5.30 1.64 -4.44
C LEU A 30 -5.09 1.53 -2.93
N ASP A 31 -5.40 2.57 -2.16
CA ASP A 31 -5.29 2.57 -0.71
C ASP A 31 -6.28 1.60 -0.07
N ALA A 32 -7.50 1.47 -0.62
CA ALA A 32 -8.46 0.46 -0.17
C ALA A 32 -7.93 -0.97 -0.41
N GLU A 33 -7.31 -1.22 -1.57
CA GLU A 33 -6.68 -2.50 -1.89
C GLU A 33 -5.49 -2.80 -1.00
N ILE A 34 -4.60 -1.83 -0.79
CA ILE A 34 -3.44 -1.93 0.11
C ILE A 34 -3.92 -2.24 1.52
N LEU A 35 -4.92 -1.54 2.03
CA LEU A 35 -5.45 -1.76 3.37
C LEU A 35 -6.05 -3.17 3.53
N ALA A 36 -6.82 -3.63 2.54
CA ALA A 36 -7.38 -4.98 2.53
C ALA A 36 -6.25 -6.04 2.52
N ALA A 37 -5.23 -5.85 1.68
CA ALA A 37 -4.08 -6.73 1.60
C ALA A 37 -3.29 -6.78 2.92
N ILE A 38 -3.08 -5.64 3.58
CA ILE A 38 -2.38 -5.55 4.87
C ILE A 38 -3.15 -6.28 5.97
N LYS A 39 -4.48 -6.10 6.04
CA LYS A 39 -5.33 -6.83 7.00
C LYS A 39 -5.20 -8.34 6.80
N ARG A 40 -5.35 -8.81 5.57
CA ARG A 40 -5.25 -10.24 5.26
C ARG A 40 -3.85 -10.79 5.55
N ARG A 41 -2.80 -10.08 5.16
CA ARG A 41 -1.40 -10.45 5.45
C ARG A 41 -1.15 -10.57 6.95
N THR A 42 -1.76 -9.69 7.73
CA THR A 42 -1.63 -9.68 9.19
C THR A 42 -2.28 -10.91 9.81
N GLU A 43 -3.49 -11.28 9.37
CA GLU A 43 -4.19 -12.49 9.80
C GLU A 43 -3.37 -13.75 9.51
N VAL A 44 -2.93 -13.91 8.26
CA VAL A 44 -2.13 -15.06 7.82
C VAL A 44 -0.82 -15.14 8.61
N SER A 45 -0.16 -14.00 8.87
CA SER A 45 1.06 -13.98 9.70
C SER A 45 0.80 -14.47 11.12
N ARG A 46 -0.37 -14.15 11.71
CA ARG A 46 -0.75 -14.61 13.06
C ARG A 46 -1.07 -16.10 13.07
N GLU A 47 -1.77 -16.60 12.05
CA GLU A 47 -2.06 -18.03 11.88
C GLU A 47 -0.77 -18.85 11.77
N ILE A 48 0.21 -18.39 10.98
CA ILE A 48 1.53 -19.03 10.88
C ILE A 48 2.22 -19.05 12.25
N GLY A 49 2.19 -17.95 12.99
CA GLY A 49 2.76 -17.87 14.34
C GLY A 49 2.13 -18.88 15.30
N LYS A 50 0.79 -18.95 15.32
CA LYS A 50 0.03 -19.93 16.13
C LYS A 50 0.38 -21.37 15.76
N ALA A 51 0.41 -21.69 14.47
CA ALA A 51 0.73 -23.03 13.98
C ALA A 51 2.16 -23.46 14.38
N ARG A 52 3.14 -22.55 14.27
CA ARG A 52 4.52 -22.81 14.71
C ARG A 52 4.62 -23.06 16.21
N MET A 53 3.95 -22.24 17.01
CA MET A 53 3.94 -22.43 18.47
C MET A 53 3.26 -23.75 18.85
N ALA A 54 2.17 -24.12 18.19
CA ALA A 54 1.49 -25.39 18.40
C ALA A 54 2.38 -26.60 18.06
N SER A 55 3.29 -26.46 17.09
CA SER A 55 4.27 -27.50 16.74
C SER A 55 5.56 -27.45 17.56
N GLY A 56 5.61 -26.70 18.66
CA GLY A 56 6.81 -26.52 19.50
C GLY A 56 7.94 -25.70 18.86
N GLY A 57 7.66 -25.06 17.72
CA GLY A 57 8.61 -24.21 17.00
C GLY A 57 8.66 -22.77 17.55
N PRO A 58 9.68 -22.00 17.14
CA PRO A 58 9.80 -20.62 17.59
C PRO A 58 8.68 -19.75 17.00
N ARG A 59 8.20 -18.79 17.80
CA ARG A 59 7.22 -17.78 17.37
C ARG A 59 7.75 -16.93 16.20
N LEU A 60 9.06 -16.71 16.14
CA LEU A 60 9.75 -15.86 15.17
C LEU A 60 10.84 -16.64 14.44
N VAL A 61 11.02 -16.36 13.14
CA VAL A 61 12.10 -16.95 12.33
C VAL A 61 12.85 -15.85 11.63
N HIS A 62 14.05 -15.54 12.13
CA HIS A 62 14.85 -14.42 11.64
C HIS A 62 15.09 -14.47 10.12
N SER A 63 15.48 -15.65 9.59
CA SER A 63 15.69 -15.81 8.14
C SER A 63 14.43 -15.55 7.30
N ARG A 64 13.24 -15.78 7.85
CA ARG A 64 11.98 -15.44 7.16
C ARG A 64 11.71 -13.94 7.20
N GLU A 65 12.06 -13.26 8.28
CA GLU A 65 11.91 -11.80 8.40
C GLU A 65 12.86 -11.07 7.46
N MET A 66 14.10 -11.55 7.32
CA MET A 66 15.05 -11.01 6.35
C MET A 66 14.52 -11.08 4.90
N LYS A 67 13.87 -12.20 4.52
CA LYS A 67 13.19 -12.33 3.21
C LYS A 67 11.99 -11.41 3.03
N VAL A 68 11.43 -10.85 4.11
CA VAL A 68 10.40 -9.81 4.00
C VAL A 68 11.06 -8.47 3.76
N LEU A 69 12.12 -8.14 4.51
CA LEU A 69 12.87 -6.90 4.35
C LEU A 69 13.45 -6.77 2.93
N GLU A 70 14.08 -7.84 2.43
CA GLU A 70 14.61 -7.92 1.06
C GLU A 70 13.54 -7.70 0.00
N ARG A 71 12.34 -8.27 0.16
CA ARG A 71 11.25 -8.07 -0.83
C ARG A 71 10.84 -6.59 -0.95
N TYR A 72 10.89 -5.85 0.15
CA TYR A 72 10.47 -4.45 0.13
C TYR A 72 11.63 -3.50 -0.15
N SER A 73 12.89 -3.97 -0.27
CA SER A 73 14.02 -3.08 -0.56
C SER A 73 13.95 -2.41 -1.93
N GLU A 74 13.09 -2.91 -2.82
CA GLU A 74 12.75 -2.25 -4.10
C GLU A 74 12.21 -0.83 -3.90
N LEU A 75 11.62 -0.52 -2.73
CA LEU A 75 11.15 0.82 -2.36
C LEU A 75 12.20 1.64 -1.58
N GLY A 76 13.46 1.20 -1.56
CA GLY A 76 14.55 1.87 -0.85
C GLY A 76 14.36 1.90 0.67
N GLN A 77 14.71 3.02 1.30
CA GLN A 77 14.63 3.19 2.75
C GLN A 77 13.20 3.04 3.29
N GLU A 78 12.21 3.58 2.59
CA GLU A 78 10.80 3.50 3.00
C GLU A 78 10.26 2.07 2.89
N GLY A 79 10.77 1.28 1.96
CA GLY A 79 10.50 -0.15 1.87
C GLY A 79 10.90 -0.92 3.14
N HIS A 80 12.06 -0.60 3.70
CA HIS A 80 12.49 -1.18 4.96
C HIS A 80 11.54 -0.81 6.11
N THR A 81 11.13 0.46 6.20
CA THR A 81 10.15 0.95 7.18
C THR A 81 8.82 0.22 7.05
N LEU A 82 8.30 0.09 5.82
CA LEU A 82 7.06 -0.61 5.53
C LEU A 82 7.14 -2.09 5.92
N ALA A 83 8.19 -2.80 5.52
CA ALA A 83 8.38 -4.20 5.90
C ALA A 83 8.44 -4.39 7.42
N MET A 84 9.11 -3.49 8.14
CA MET A 84 9.16 -3.52 9.61
C MET A 84 7.78 -3.30 10.24
N LEU A 85 6.96 -2.39 9.71
CA LEU A 85 5.57 -2.21 10.15
C LEU A 85 4.74 -3.47 9.93
N LEU A 86 4.82 -4.06 8.74
CA LEU A 86 4.08 -5.27 8.38
C LEU A 86 4.49 -6.49 9.22
N LEU A 87 5.77 -6.61 9.59
CA LEU A 87 6.23 -7.65 10.50
C LEU A 87 5.65 -7.44 11.91
N ARG A 88 5.65 -6.20 12.42
CA ARG A 88 5.10 -5.86 13.74
C ARG A 88 3.59 -6.12 13.84
N LEU A 89 2.82 -5.80 12.80
CA LEU A 89 1.38 -6.06 12.75
C LEU A 89 1.04 -7.56 12.94
N GLY A 90 1.81 -8.42 12.28
CA GLY A 90 1.63 -9.87 12.30
C GLY A 90 2.11 -10.52 13.60
N ARG A 91 3.34 -10.23 14.04
CA ARG A 91 4.00 -10.97 15.12
C ARG A 91 3.99 -10.27 16.49
N GLY A 92 3.63 -8.99 16.53
CA GLY A 92 3.82 -8.11 17.69
C GLY A 92 5.17 -7.40 17.69
N ARG A 93 5.43 -6.59 18.72
CA ARG A 93 6.73 -5.94 18.92
C ARG A 93 7.77 -6.95 19.40
N LEU A 94 9.03 -6.75 19.03
CA LEU A 94 10.13 -7.52 19.62
C LEU A 94 10.25 -7.16 21.11
N GLY A 95 10.37 -8.17 21.97
CA GLY A 95 10.60 -7.98 23.41
C GLY A 95 9.36 -7.65 24.26
N HIS A 96 8.15 -7.80 23.71
CA HIS A 96 6.89 -7.66 24.44
C HIS A 96 6.00 -8.90 24.26
#